data_AF-A0A940UIT9-F1
#
_entry.id   AF-A0A940UIT9-F1
#
_cell.length_a   1.000
_cell.length_b   1.000
_cell.length_c   1.000
_cell.angle_alpha   90.00
_cell.angle_beta   90.00
_cell.angle_gamma   90.00
#
_symmetry.space_group_name_H-M   'P 1'
#
loop_
_entity.id
_entity.type
_entity.pdbx_description
1 polymer ?
#
loop_
_entity_poly.entity_id
_entity_poly.type
_entity_poly.pdbx_seq_one_letter_code
_entity_poly.pdbx_strand_id
1 'polypeptide(L)'
;MGLKGTQTEKNLLLAYTGESNNRNLYTFFAYRAKEEGYEQIAAIFLETATHEHEHARQELNFIGTRDIELPTVVYPVKGVGNTLSNLETAVSGEQYEQSIMYPEFAKTADEEGFPEIAQMFRHIATVEAYHEKRYRALLNNVKEGKVFRKDTVVKWKCRVCGYVKEDKEAPDTCPICGYGRAYFELVGENF
;
A
#
# COMPACT_ATOMS: atom_id res chain seq x y z
N MET A 1 -21.68 -25.77 -8.22
CA MET A 1 -22.42 -24.77 -7.41
C MET A 1 -22.10 -23.40 -8.00
N GLY A 2 -23.05 -22.47 -8.08
CA GLY A 2 -22.79 -21.12 -8.60
C GLY A 2 -22.31 -20.18 -7.49
N LEU A 3 -21.61 -19.10 -7.84
CA LEU A 3 -21.09 -18.11 -6.88
C LEU A 3 -22.22 -17.36 -6.14
N LYS A 4 -23.37 -17.15 -6.79
CA LYS A 4 -24.49 -16.36 -6.25
C LYS A 4 -25.01 -16.91 -4.92
N GLY A 5 -25.08 -16.05 -3.91
CA GLY A 5 -25.61 -16.34 -2.56
C GLY A 5 -24.64 -17.03 -1.62
N THR A 6 -23.40 -17.31 -2.07
CA THR A 6 -22.35 -17.95 -1.26
C THR A 6 -21.69 -16.96 -0.31
N GLN A 7 -20.93 -17.47 0.66
CA GLN A 7 -20.10 -16.61 1.50
C GLN A 7 -18.90 -16.06 0.70
N THR A 8 -18.38 -16.81 -0.27
CA THR A 8 -17.31 -16.37 -1.19
C THR A 8 -17.74 -15.14 -2.00
N GLU A 9 -18.97 -15.09 -2.49
CA GLU A 9 -19.50 -13.89 -3.16
C GLU A 9 -19.48 -12.67 -2.24
N LYS A 10 -19.91 -12.84 -0.99
CA LYS A 10 -19.88 -11.75 -0.01
C LYS A 10 -18.44 -11.33 0.26
N ASN A 11 -17.53 -12.28 0.46
CA ASN A 11 -16.11 -12.02 0.71
C ASN A 11 -15.46 -11.23 -0.44
N LEU A 12 -15.78 -11.54 -1.70
CA LEU A 12 -15.33 -10.74 -2.85
C LEU A 12 -15.81 -9.28 -2.77
N LEU A 13 -17.08 -9.05 -2.40
CA LEU A 13 -17.61 -7.69 -2.27
C LEU A 13 -17.05 -6.95 -1.05
N LEU A 14 -16.77 -7.67 0.03
CA LEU A 14 -16.09 -7.15 1.22
C LEU A 14 -14.67 -6.69 0.88
N ALA A 15 -13.91 -7.55 0.22
CA ALA A 15 -12.55 -7.26 -0.22
C ALA A 15 -12.54 -6.07 -1.20
N TYR A 16 -13.43 -6.08 -2.20
CA TYR A 16 -13.58 -4.97 -3.14
C TYR A 16 -13.85 -3.63 -2.44
N THR A 17 -14.69 -3.65 -1.40
CA THR A 17 -14.99 -2.46 -0.61
C THR A 17 -13.78 -2.00 0.19
N GLY A 18 -13.03 -2.93 0.79
CA GLY A 18 -11.76 -2.65 1.48
C GLY A 18 -10.73 -2.03 0.55
N GLU A 19 -10.44 -2.70 -0.56
CA GLU A 19 -9.44 -2.26 -1.55
C GLU A 19 -9.79 -0.91 -2.18
N SER A 20 -11.08 -0.68 -2.47
CA SER A 20 -11.57 0.61 -2.96
C SER A 20 -11.37 1.74 -1.94
N ASN A 21 -11.52 1.45 -0.65
CA ASN A 21 -11.27 2.41 0.42
C ASN A 21 -9.77 2.65 0.61
N ASN A 22 -8.96 1.58 0.66
CA ASN A 22 -7.51 1.64 0.83
C ASN A 22 -6.84 2.43 -0.29
N ARG A 23 -7.21 2.18 -1.55
CA ARG A 23 -6.78 2.98 -2.72
C ARG A 23 -6.93 4.48 -2.48
N ASN A 24 -8.10 4.91 -2.03
CA ASN A 24 -8.39 6.32 -1.80
C ASN A 24 -7.61 6.86 -0.59
N LEU A 25 -7.59 6.12 0.53
CA LEU A 25 -6.82 6.49 1.71
C LEU A 25 -5.33 6.65 1.39
N TYR A 26 -4.72 5.72 0.66
CA TYR A 26 -3.32 5.79 0.27
C TYR A 26 -3.05 6.97 -0.66
N THR A 27 -3.97 7.28 -1.57
CA THR A 27 -3.88 8.50 -2.38
C THR A 27 -3.88 9.76 -1.50
N PHE A 28 -4.74 9.84 -0.49
CA PHE A 28 -4.77 10.98 0.43
C PHE A 28 -3.53 11.04 1.32
N PHE A 29 -3.03 9.88 1.77
CA PHE A 29 -1.81 9.77 2.56
C PHE A 29 -0.60 10.21 1.75
N ALA A 30 -0.57 9.93 0.45
CA ALA A 30 0.48 10.42 -0.44
C ALA A 30 0.51 11.94 -0.51
N TYR A 31 -0.65 12.59 -0.62
CA TYR A 31 -0.74 14.05 -0.65
C TYR A 31 -0.23 14.66 0.66
N ARG A 32 -0.62 14.09 1.80
CA ARG A 32 -0.08 14.52 3.09
C ARG A 32 1.44 14.32 3.18
N ALA A 33 1.94 13.17 2.75
CA ALA A 33 3.37 12.88 2.76
C ALA A 33 4.16 13.89 1.91
N LYS A 34 3.60 14.29 0.77
CA LYS A 34 4.19 15.32 -0.09
C LYS A 34 4.21 16.70 0.59
N GLU A 35 3.11 17.11 1.20
CA GLU A 35 3.03 18.37 1.97
C GLU A 35 4.04 18.43 3.12
N GLU A 36 4.30 17.29 3.76
CA GLU A 36 5.26 17.16 4.85
C GLU A 36 6.72 16.97 4.38
N GLY A 37 6.97 16.98 3.07
CA GLY A 37 8.31 16.91 2.49
C GLY A 37 8.88 15.49 2.33
N TYR A 38 8.01 14.49 2.20
CA TYR A 38 8.38 13.09 1.99
C TYR A 38 7.99 12.59 0.59
N GLU A 39 8.64 13.12 -0.46
CA GLU A 39 8.30 12.79 -1.86
C GLU A 39 8.45 11.29 -2.19
N GLN A 40 9.45 10.61 -1.59
CA GLN A 40 9.59 9.16 -1.75
C GLN A 40 8.41 8.39 -1.15
N ILE A 41 8.00 8.75 0.08
CA ILE A 41 6.89 8.10 0.78
C ILE A 41 5.58 8.36 0.02
N ALA A 42 5.39 9.58 -0.48
CA ALA A 42 4.24 9.94 -1.30
C ALA A 42 4.13 9.06 -2.56
N ALA A 43 5.24 8.89 -3.29
CA ALA A 43 5.25 8.04 -4.47
C ALA A 43 4.98 6.57 -4.15
N ILE A 44 5.47 6.06 -3.02
CA ILE A 44 5.20 4.70 -2.58
C ILE A 44 3.72 4.51 -2.25
N PHE A 45 3.09 5.45 -1.55
CA PHE A 45 1.64 5.40 -1.30
C PHE A 45 0.83 5.39 -2.61
N LEU A 46 1.22 6.18 -3.62
CA LEU A 46 0.54 6.19 -4.92
C LEU A 46 0.75 4.89 -5.71
N GLU A 47 1.93 4.29 -5.61
CA GLU A 47 2.19 2.97 -6.20
C GLU A 47 1.30 1.91 -5.55
N THR A 48 1.27 1.84 -4.21
CA THR A 48 0.37 0.94 -3.48
C THR A 48 -1.09 1.16 -3.86
N ALA A 49 -1.55 2.42 -3.94
CA ALA A 49 -2.92 2.73 -4.37
C ALA A 49 -3.24 2.20 -5.79
N THR A 50 -2.23 2.11 -6.66
CA THR A 50 -2.38 1.52 -8.00
C THR A 50 -2.48 0.00 -7.94
N HIS A 51 -1.82 -0.64 -6.97
CA HIS A 51 -1.97 -2.08 -6.71
C HIS A 51 -3.37 -2.39 -6.14
N GLU A 52 -3.85 -1.64 -5.15
CA GLU A 52 -5.19 -1.84 -4.58
C GLU A 52 -6.30 -1.64 -5.61
N HIS A 53 -6.08 -0.72 -6.56
CA HIS A 53 -6.96 -0.60 -7.71
C HIS A 53 -7.05 -1.90 -8.54
N GLU A 54 -5.92 -2.57 -8.74
CA GLU A 54 -5.86 -3.83 -9.49
C GLU A 54 -6.43 -4.99 -8.68
N HIS A 55 -6.20 -5.06 -7.37
CA HIS A 55 -6.83 -6.05 -6.47
C HIS A 55 -8.35 -5.95 -6.53
N ALA A 56 -8.91 -4.75 -6.31
CA ALA A 56 -10.33 -4.46 -6.43
C ALA A 56 -10.90 -4.86 -7.81
N ARG A 57 -10.14 -4.63 -8.88
CA ARG A 57 -10.55 -5.01 -10.24
C ARG A 57 -10.63 -6.51 -10.41
N GLN A 58 -9.65 -7.26 -9.90
CA GLN A 58 -9.63 -8.73 -9.99
C GLN A 58 -10.80 -9.36 -9.22
N GLU A 59 -11.13 -8.83 -8.06
CA GLU A 59 -12.26 -9.29 -7.25
C GLU A 59 -13.59 -9.09 -7.98
N LEU A 60 -13.79 -7.91 -8.60
CA LEU A 60 -14.99 -7.65 -9.40
C LEU A 60 -15.06 -8.49 -10.68
N ASN A 61 -13.95 -8.94 -11.26
CA ASN A 61 -13.99 -9.81 -12.44
C ASN A 61 -14.75 -11.11 -12.17
N PHE A 62 -14.67 -11.66 -10.95
CA PHE A 62 -15.44 -12.85 -10.55
C PHE A 62 -16.94 -12.55 -10.34
N ILE A 63 -17.29 -11.30 -10.02
CA ILE A 63 -18.69 -10.86 -9.94
C ILE A 63 -19.29 -10.68 -11.33
N GLY A 64 -18.50 -10.16 -12.28
CA GLY A 64 -18.91 -9.89 -13.64
C GLY A 64 -19.84 -8.67 -13.75
N THR A 65 -20.75 -8.67 -14.72
CA THR A 65 -21.66 -7.54 -15.00
C THR A 65 -22.99 -7.62 -14.25
N ARG A 66 -23.03 -8.34 -13.12
CA ARG A 66 -24.27 -8.57 -12.38
C ARG A 66 -24.58 -7.37 -11.49
N ASP A 67 -25.83 -6.93 -11.49
CA ASP A 67 -26.31 -6.01 -10.46
C ASP A 67 -26.30 -6.74 -9.11
N ILE A 68 -25.57 -6.19 -8.14
CA ILE A 68 -25.43 -6.76 -6.81
C ILE A 68 -25.49 -5.66 -5.76
N GLU A 69 -26.18 -5.96 -4.67
CA GLU A 69 -26.19 -5.10 -3.50
C GLU A 69 -24.91 -5.37 -2.69
N LEU A 70 -24.18 -4.30 -2.34
CA LEU A 70 -23.03 -4.43 -1.47
C LEU A 70 -23.49 -4.86 -0.06
N PRO A 71 -22.78 -5.80 0.58
CA PRO A 71 -23.09 -6.18 1.95
C PRO A 71 -22.96 -4.96 2.86
N THR A 72 -23.84 -4.84 3.85
CA THR A 72 -23.67 -3.83 4.90
C THR A 72 -22.43 -4.19 5.71
N VAL A 73 -21.45 -3.29 5.70
CA VAL A 73 -20.18 -3.44 6.42
C VAL A 73 -19.97 -2.30 7.39
N VAL A 74 -19.43 -2.64 8.57
CA VAL A 74 -18.86 -1.66 9.48
C VAL A 74 -17.35 -1.77 9.35
N TYR A 75 -16.77 -0.93 8.49
CA TYR A 75 -15.32 -0.83 8.33
C TYR A 75 -14.80 0.28 9.25
N PRO A 76 -13.90 -0.01 10.21
CA PRO A 76 -13.31 1.03 11.04
C PRO A 76 -12.35 1.87 10.19
N VAL A 77 -12.80 3.03 9.73
CA VAL A 77 -11.97 3.96 8.95
C VAL A 77 -11.35 5.01 9.86
N LYS A 78 -10.04 5.18 9.77
CA LYS A 78 -9.34 6.36 10.29
C LYS A 78 -9.19 7.38 9.17
N GLY A 79 -9.47 8.64 9.49
CA GLY A 79 -9.24 9.75 8.56
C GLY A 79 -7.74 10.04 8.35
N VAL A 80 -7.46 11.04 7.51
CA VAL A 80 -6.09 11.47 7.18
C VAL A 80 -5.47 12.23 8.36
N GLY A 81 -4.39 11.69 8.92
CA GLY A 81 -3.54 12.35 9.92
C GLY A 81 -2.27 12.94 9.30
N ASN A 82 -1.17 12.94 10.07
CA ASN A 82 0.18 13.22 9.58
C ASN A 82 0.83 11.95 8.98
N THR A 83 1.93 12.08 8.25
CA THR A 83 2.58 10.92 7.56
C THR A 83 2.89 9.77 8.51
N LEU A 84 3.33 10.08 9.74
CA LEU A 84 3.63 9.06 10.75
C LEU A 84 2.38 8.23 11.08
N SER A 85 1.27 8.87 11.45
CA SER A 85 0.00 8.21 11.78
C SER A 85 -0.65 7.51 10.57
N ASN A 86 -0.43 8.04 9.36
CA ASN A 86 -0.91 7.44 8.12
C ASN A 86 -0.17 6.15 7.82
N LEU A 87 1.17 6.12 8.01
CA LEU A 87 1.97 4.90 7.90
C LEU A 87 1.57 3.86 8.97
N GLU A 88 1.26 4.27 10.20
CA GLU A 88 0.75 3.34 11.23
C GLU A 88 -0.60 2.74 10.84
N THR A 89 -1.47 3.55 10.23
CA THR A 89 -2.77 3.10 9.72
C THR A 89 -2.57 2.10 8.58
N ALA A 90 -1.71 2.42 7.61
CA ALA A 90 -1.39 1.52 6.50
C ALA A 90 -0.79 0.19 6.98
N VAL A 91 0.22 0.22 7.86
CA VAL A 91 0.80 -1.01 8.45
C VAL A 91 -0.27 -1.88 9.12
N SER A 92 -1.20 -1.27 9.86
CA SER A 92 -2.23 -2.02 10.56
C SER A 92 -3.27 -2.63 9.61
N GLY A 93 -3.65 -1.89 8.56
CA GLY A 93 -4.59 -2.37 7.52
C GLY A 93 -4.01 -3.54 6.74
N GLU A 94 -2.85 -3.34 6.14
CA GLU A 94 -2.13 -4.36 5.37
C GLU A 94 -1.87 -5.62 6.20
N GLN A 95 -1.50 -5.45 7.48
CA GLN A 95 -1.28 -6.58 8.39
C GLN A 95 -2.57 -7.37 8.61
N TYR A 96 -3.71 -6.71 8.81
CA TYR A 96 -5.01 -7.36 8.96
C TYR A 96 -5.38 -8.13 7.69
N GLU A 97 -5.21 -7.52 6.53
CA GLU A 97 -5.57 -8.11 5.23
C GLU A 97 -4.75 -9.36 4.94
N GLN A 98 -3.42 -9.28 5.06
CA GLN A 98 -2.53 -10.40 4.75
C GLN A 98 -2.61 -11.55 5.76
N SER A 99 -2.85 -11.27 7.05
CA SER A 99 -2.79 -12.31 8.10
C SER A 99 -4.13 -12.87 8.55
N ILE A 100 -5.23 -12.14 8.30
CA ILE A 100 -6.56 -12.53 8.78
C ILE A 100 -7.54 -12.57 7.60
N MET A 101 -7.83 -11.43 6.98
CA MET A 101 -8.94 -11.31 6.04
C MET A 101 -8.77 -12.23 4.81
N TYR A 102 -7.69 -12.06 4.04
CA TYR A 102 -7.48 -12.84 2.82
C TYR A 102 -7.27 -14.34 3.09
N PRO A 103 -6.51 -14.76 4.12
CA PRO A 103 -6.44 -16.17 4.49
C PRO A 103 -7.80 -16.80 4.83
N GLU A 104 -8.64 -16.09 5.60
CA GLU A 104 -10.00 -16.56 5.92
C GLU A 104 -10.88 -16.62 4.67
N PHE A 105 -10.82 -15.61 3.81
CA PHE A 105 -11.58 -15.57 2.56
C PHE A 105 -11.16 -16.69 1.60
N ALA A 106 -9.86 -16.96 1.49
CA ALA A 106 -9.33 -18.06 0.69
C ALA A 106 -9.81 -19.42 1.22
N LYS A 107 -9.82 -19.61 2.54
CA LYS A 107 -10.32 -20.83 3.18
C LYS A 107 -11.81 -21.05 2.87
N THR A 108 -12.64 -20.02 3.01
CA THR A 108 -14.07 -20.10 2.66
C THR A 108 -14.26 -20.45 1.18
N ALA A 109 -13.48 -19.84 0.29
CA ALA A 109 -13.54 -20.13 -1.15
C ALA A 109 -13.19 -21.59 -1.47
N ASP A 110 -12.18 -22.18 -0.82
CA ASP A 110 -11.88 -23.61 -0.96
C ASP A 110 -13.03 -24.49 -0.46
N GLU A 111 -13.58 -24.18 0.72
CA GLU A 111 -14.68 -24.94 1.35
C GLU A 111 -15.96 -24.94 0.49
N GLU A 112 -16.22 -23.84 -0.22
CA GLU A 112 -17.36 -23.70 -1.12
C GLU A 112 -17.07 -24.17 -2.57
N GLY A 113 -15.83 -24.61 -2.86
CA GLY A 113 -15.45 -25.18 -4.14
C GLY A 113 -15.06 -24.17 -5.23
N PHE A 114 -14.47 -23.03 -4.84
CA PHE A 114 -13.97 -21.97 -5.71
C PHE A 114 -12.43 -21.82 -5.64
N PRO A 115 -11.66 -22.82 -6.10
CA PRO A 115 -10.20 -22.84 -5.93
C PRO A 115 -9.47 -21.68 -6.62
N GLU A 116 -10.01 -21.15 -7.71
CA GLU A 116 -9.45 -20.02 -8.45
C GLU A 116 -9.56 -18.71 -7.65
N ILE A 117 -10.73 -18.47 -7.01
CA ILE A 117 -10.93 -17.32 -6.12
C ILE A 117 -10.06 -17.46 -4.87
N ALA A 118 -9.97 -18.67 -4.31
CA ALA A 118 -9.11 -18.94 -3.16
C ALA A 118 -7.64 -18.66 -3.48
N GLN A 119 -7.17 -19.06 -4.65
CA GLN A 119 -5.81 -18.78 -5.09
C GLN A 119 -5.57 -17.28 -5.32
N MET A 120 -6.53 -16.55 -5.90
CA MET A 120 -6.44 -15.10 -6.04
C MET A 120 -6.26 -14.43 -4.68
N PHE A 121 -7.11 -14.74 -3.69
CA PHE A 121 -6.99 -14.17 -2.35
C PHE A 121 -5.63 -14.48 -1.70
N ARG A 122 -5.09 -15.69 -1.88
CA ARG A 122 -3.75 -16.02 -1.39
C ARG A 122 -2.66 -15.19 -2.06
N HIS A 123 -2.75 -14.99 -3.37
CA HIS A 123 -1.76 -14.17 -4.09
C HIS A 123 -1.82 -12.72 -3.63
N ILE A 124 -3.01 -12.14 -3.51
CA ILE A 124 -3.20 -10.78 -2.97
C ILE A 124 -2.60 -10.69 -1.54
N ALA A 125 -2.88 -11.66 -0.66
CA ALA A 125 -2.26 -11.70 0.67
C ALA A 125 -0.71 -11.65 0.66
N THR A 126 -0.06 -12.24 -0.34
CA THR A 126 1.41 -12.14 -0.47
C THR A 126 1.90 -10.76 -0.89
N VAL A 127 1.08 -10.02 -1.65
CA VAL A 127 1.35 -8.63 -2.04
C VAL A 127 1.16 -7.71 -0.85
N GLU A 128 0.06 -7.84 -0.12
CA GLU A 128 -0.22 -7.08 1.12
C GLU A 128 0.86 -7.29 2.19
N ALA A 129 1.41 -8.51 2.30
CA ALA A 129 2.56 -8.75 3.18
C ALA A 129 3.81 -7.93 2.77
N TYR A 130 4.00 -7.65 1.48
CA TYR A 130 5.07 -6.77 1.01
C TYR A 130 4.75 -5.29 1.23
N HIS A 131 3.49 -4.87 1.03
CA HIS A 131 3.03 -3.52 1.36
C HIS A 131 3.24 -3.22 2.86
N GLU A 132 2.80 -4.12 3.73
CA GLU A 132 3.00 -4.08 5.19
C GLU A 132 4.48 -3.89 5.54
N LYS A 133 5.35 -4.76 5.01
CA LYS A 133 6.79 -4.71 5.25
C LYS A 133 7.38 -3.38 4.82
N ARG A 134 6.99 -2.88 3.65
CA ARG A 134 7.47 -1.60 3.11
C ARG A 134 7.02 -0.43 3.99
N TYR A 135 5.73 -0.36 4.35
CA TYR A 135 5.22 0.69 5.22
C TYR A 135 5.85 0.63 6.61
N ARG A 136 6.11 -0.56 7.16
CA ARG A 136 6.79 -0.69 8.46
C ARG A 136 8.22 -0.15 8.40
N ALA A 137 8.95 -0.41 7.31
CA ALA A 137 10.28 0.16 7.12
C ALA A 137 10.25 1.70 7.01
N LEU A 138 9.29 2.25 6.26
CA LEU A 138 9.10 3.71 6.16
C LEU A 138 8.69 4.33 7.50
N LEU A 139 7.78 3.69 8.23
CA LEU A 139 7.34 4.10 9.56
C LEU A 139 8.53 4.22 10.52
N ASN A 140 9.39 3.20 10.55
CA ASN A 140 10.60 3.21 11.38
C ASN A 140 11.56 4.32 10.96
N ASN A 141 11.76 4.55 9.66
CA ASN A 141 12.58 5.67 9.17
C ASN A 141 12.03 7.02 9.64
N VAL A 142 10.70 7.24 9.61
CA VAL A 142 10.09 8.48 10.10
C VAL A 142 10.26 8.60 11.61
N LYS A 143 9.98 7.55 12.38
CA LYS A 143 10.12 7.52 13.85
C LYS A 143 11.54 7.82 14.32
N GLU A 144 12.53 7.27 13.63
CA GLU A 144 13.95 7.40 14.00
C GLU A 144 14.62 8.63 13.36
N GLY A 145 13.90 9.42 12.56
CA GLY A 145 14.48 10.53 11.81
C GLY A 145 15.52 10.10 10.77
N LYS A 146 15.39 8.88 10.23
CA LYS A 146 16.31 8.25 9.26
C LYS A 146 15.83 8.32 7.81
N VAL A 147 14.85 9.16 7.50
CA VAL A 147 14.37 9.32 6.11
C VAL A 147 15.48 9.91 5.23
N PHE A 148 16.18 10.94 5.71
CA PHE A 148 17.21 11.66 4.96
C PHE A 148 18.62 11.55 5.57
N ARG A 149 18.82 10.62 6.51
CA ARG A 149 20.12 10.31 7.12
C ARG A 149 20.24 8.83 7.45
N LYS A 150 21.47 8.30 7.40
CA LYS A 150 21.81 6.93 7.76
C LYS A 150 23.06 6.90 8.65
N ASP A 151 23.22 5.80 9.38
CA ASP A 151 24.33 5.64 10.32
C ASP A 151 25.68 5.42 9.57
N THR A 152 25.59 4.87 8.36
CA THR A 152 26.69 4.65 7.41
C THR A 152 26.56 5.54 6.18
N VAL A 153 27.65 5.70 5.43
CA VAL A 153 27.63 6.38 4.12
C VAL A 153 26.81 5.53 3.15
N VAL A 154 25.89 6.17 2.44
CA VAL A 154 25.01 5.58 1.44
C VAL A 154 24.93 6.46 0.21
N LYS A 155 24.41 5.93 -0.89
CA LYS A 155 24.15 6.71 -2.11
C LYS A 155 22.76 7.34 -2.05
N TRP A 156 22.71 8.66 -2.06
CA TRP A 156 21.48 9.44 -2.20
C TRP A 156 21.28 9.85 -3.65
N LYS A 157 20.05 9.73 -4.15
CA LYS A 157 19.63 10.10 -5.51
C LYS A 157 18.54 11.14 -5.44
N CYS A 158 18.68 12.23 -6.21
CA CYS A 158 17.60 13.17 -6.43
C CYS A 158 16.57 12.56 -7.40
N ARG A 159 15.32 12.45 -6.97
CA ARG A 159 14.18 11.94 -7.76
C ARG A 159 13.81 12.82 -8.96
N VAL A 160 14.25 14.07 -8.98
CA VAL A 160 13.93 15.04 -10.07
C VAL A 160 14.92 14.95 -11.22
N CYS A 161 16.23 15.04 -10.94
CA CYS A 161 17.25 15.13 -11.98
C CYS A 161 18.24 13.95 -12.02
N GLY A 162 18.12 13.00 -11.09
CA GLY A 162 19.01 11.84 -11.02
C GLY A 162 20.39 12.09 -10.41
N TYR A 163 20.68 13.29 -9.89
CA TYR A 163 21.94 13.57 -9.18
C TYR A 163 22.19 12.54 -8.07
N VAL A 164 23.36 11.90 -8.08
CA VAL A 164 23.78 10.94 -7.04
C VAL A 164 24.95 11.50 -6.23
N LYS A 165 24.89 11.32 -4.91
CA LYS A 165 25.97 11.65 -3.97
C LYS A 165 26.13 10.56 -2.92
N GLU A 166 27.36 10.25 -2.54
CA GLU A 166 27.67 9.42 -1.37
C GLU A 166 27.84 10.30 -0.13
N ASP A 167 27.01 10.06 0.89
CA ASP A 167 27.10 10.75 2.18
C ASP A 167 26.27 9.98 3.24
N LYS A 168 26.40 10.36 4.52
CA LYS A 168 25.48 9.89 5.56
C LYS A 168 24.12 10.57 5.48
N GLU A 169 24.05 11.79 4.95
CA GLU A 169 22.83 12.60 4.87
C GLU A 169 22.55 13.09 3.45
N ALA A 170 21.27 13.14 3.07
CA ALA A 170 20.86 13.79 1.84
C ALA A 170 21.11 15.32 1.94
N PRO A 171 21.58 15.98 0.87
CA PRO A 171 21.84 17.42 0.91
C PRO A 171 20.54 18.21 1.08
N ASP A 172 20.62 19.37 1.74
CA ASP A 172 19.46 20.25 1.96
C ASP A 172 18.85 20.76 0.65
N THR A 173 19.70 20.98 -0.36
CA THR A 173 19.32 21.41 -1.71
C THR A 173 20.12 20.62 -2.74
N CYS A 174 19.47 20.16 -3.81
CA CYS A 174 20.14 19.53 -4.92
C CYS A 174 21.03 20.55 -5.67
N PRO A 175 22.34 20.28 -5.85
CA PRO A 175 23.25 21.23 -6.51
C PRO A 175 23.01 21.37 -8.02
N ILE A 176 22.20 20.49 -8.62
CA ILE A 176 21.88 20.52 -10.06
C ILE A 176 20.55 21.22 -10.30
N CYS A 177 19.44 20.73 -9.72
CA CYS A 177 18.10 21.24 -10.03
C CYS A 177 17.55 22.24 -9.01
N GLY A 178 18.24 22.48 -7.88
CA GLY A 178 17.79 23.43 -6.86
C GLY A 178 16.61 22.97 -6.00
N TYR A 179 16.05 21.78 -6.23
CA TYR A 179 14.98 21.23 -5.38
C TYR A 179 15.52 20.82 -4.01
N GLY A 180 14.69 21.01 -2.98
CA GLY A 180 15.04 20.71 -1.60
C GLY A 180 15.21 19.21 -1.29
N ARG A 181 15.73 18.93 -0.09
CA ARG A 181 16.02 17.59 0.44
C ARG A 181 14.90 16.58 0.30
N ALA A 182 13.65 17.03 0.34
CA ALA A 182 12.44 16.21 0.19
C ALA A 182 12.47 15.28 -1.03
N TYR A 183 13.16 15.68 -2.10
CA TYR A 183 13.28 14.94 -3.35
C TYR A 183 14.41 13.91 -3.37
N PHE A 184 15.15 13.73 -2.28
CA PHE A 184 16.19 12.71 -2.20
C PHE A 184 15.65 11.39 -1.67
N GLU A 185 16.19 10.31 -2.21
CA GLU A 185 15.96 8.95 -1.77
C GLU A 185 17.26 8.15 -1.80
N LEU A 186 17.30 6.96 -1.20
CA LEU A 186 18.39 6.02 -1.42
C LEU A 186 18.37 5.53 -2.87
N VAL A 187 19.55 5.33 -3.47
CA VAL A 187 19.67 4.61 -4.74
C VAL A 187 19.14 3.18 -4.55
N GLY A 188 18.17 2.79 -5.38
CA GLY A 188 17.75 1.40 -5.54
C GLY A 188 18.34 0.82 -6.81
N GLU A 189 19.04 -0.32 -6.70
CA GLU A 189 19.58 -1.08 -7.83
C GLU A 189 18.79 -2.40 -7.93
N ASN A 190 17.91 -2.50 -8.95
CA ASN A 190 16.99 -3.61 -9.16
C ASN A 190 16.99 -4.07 -10.64
N PHE A 191 18.17 -4.12 -11.25
CA PHE A 191 18.44 -4.56 -12.63
C PHE A 191 19.53 -5.65 -12.67
#